data_AF-A0A975BTM3-F1
#
_entry.id   AF-A0A975BTM3-F1
#
_cell.length_a   1.000
_cell.length_b   1.000
_cell.length_c   1.000
_cell.angle_alpha   90.00
_cell.angle_beta   90.00
_cell.angle_gamma   90.00
#
_symmetry.space_group_name_H-M   'P 1'
#
loop_
_entity.id
_entity.type
_entity.pdbx_description
1 polymer ?
#
loop_
_entity_poly.entity_id
_entity_poly.type
_entity_poly.pdbx_seq_one_letter_code
_entity_poly.pdbx_strand_id
1 'polypeptide(L)'
;MKCPQCNSNQKYAEGMICKICGYRFALNPKESPYITDMAFKNAVDRVSGNGQYYFTYNQLFAQIYRLLKKKQRQGTTGCLIGFFIIMTAVFFTNAGSFFAKGLFFTIFIFLIWGIIWFQTRSISYSKVAGIISKYRKVRSIDRLIDGRNLFEYNLNSKELGDEILQYAPERILIVERNDIANMLILNRFHIEQKTLVVSDQKYPERAFTACQRFLLQHSDIPVVLMHDASEEGLHMKDRLLTDKAWNLEGKNIQDLGLFPKDTDRLKHSMWLPTMPKRGKEKILSNKKMSYKNIQKGYKMPLDIAPPRTVMGVTGLAMATGLALLSDELLAEQQSHSGIGAGRGFG
;
A
#
# COMPACT_ATOMS: atom_id res chain seq x y z
N MET A 1 -8.48 23.63 11.92
CA MET A 1 -7.90 22.96 10.74
C MET A 1 -6.55 23.59 10.48
N LYS A 2 -5.51 22.78 10.29
CA LYS A 2 -4.18 23.28 9.97
C LYS A 2 -4.00 23.36 8.46
N CYS A 3 -3.57 24.51 7.93
CA CYS A 3 -3.36 24.69 6.50
C CYS A 3 -2.10 23.94 6.03
N PRO A 4 -2.19 23.06 5.00
CA PRO A 4 -1.01 22.33 4.50
C PRO A 4 0.04 23.21 3.81
N GLN A 5 -0.34 24.41 3.36
CA GLN A 5 0.54 25.32 2.61
C GLN A 5 1.29 26.30 3.51
N CYS A 6 0.58 27.01 4.41
CA CYS A 6 1.20 28.02 5.29
C CYS A 6 1.27 27.61 6.76
N ASN A 7 0.87 26.37 7.09
CA ASN A 7 0.90 25.81 8.45
C ASN A 7 0.02 26.52 9.49
N SER A 8 -0.76 27.53 9.09
CA SER A 8 -1.62 28.31 9.98
C SER A 8 -2.79 27.48 10.54
N ASN A 9 -3.19 27.80 11.77
CA ASN A 9 -4.34 27.18 12.42
C ASN A 9 -5.59 28.04 12.18
N GLN A 10 -6.54 27.50 11.42
CA GLN A 10 -7.83 28.15 11.13
C GLN A 10 -8.97 27.46 11.88
N LYS A 11 -9.86 28.24 12.51
CA LYS A 11 -11.09 27.69 13.09
C LYS A 11 -12.05 27.24 11.98
N TYR A 12 -12.74 26.12 12.19
CA TYR A 12 -13.68 25.59 11.18
C TYR A 12 -14.85 26.56 10.89
N ALA A 13 -15.30 27.32 11.90
CA ALA A 13 -16.35 28.32 11.75
C ALA A 13 -16.01 29.44 10.75
N GLU A 14 -14.72 29.62 10.45
CA GLU A 14 -14.24 30.64 9.52
C GLU A 14 -14.25 30.17 8.05
N GLY A 15 -14.78 28.98 7.78
CA GLY A 15 -14.96 28.43 6.43
C GLY A 15 -13.84 27.49 5.97
N MET A 16 -13.94 27.08 4.70
CA MET A 16 -13.08 26.07 4.04
C MET A 16 -12.01 26.68 3.12
N ILE A 17 -11.68 27.97 3.32
CA ILE A 17 -10.60 28.66 2.61
C ILE A 17 -9.68 29.29 3.65
N CYS A 18 -8.38 29.05 3.54
CA CYS A 18 -7.39 29.61 4.46
C CYS A 18 -7.35 31.13 4.33
N LYS A 19 -7.60 31.87 5.42
CA LYS A 19 -7.58 33.34 5.42
C LYS A 19 -6.20 33.95 5.14
N ILE A 20 -5.13 33.22 5.43
CA ILE A 20 -3.75 33.74 5.29
C ILE A 20 -3.23 33.55 3.87
N CYS A 21 -3.40 32.36 3.27
CA CYS A 21 -2.80 32.03 1.96
C CYS A 21 -3.82 31.66 0.88
N GLY A 22 -5.13 31.75 1.15
CA GLY A 22 -6.17 31.39 0.19
C GLY A 22 -6.32 29.89 -0.08
N TYR A 23 -5.59 29.01 0.62
CA TYR A 23 -5.69 27.56 0.43
C TYR A 23 -7.12 27.05 0.64
N ARG A 24 -7.78 26.57 -0.42
CA ARG A 24 -9.07 25.88 -0.34
C ARG A 24 -8.88 24.45 0.16
N PHE A 25 -9.52 24.12 1.29
CA PHE A 25 -9.51 22.78 1.89
C PHE A 25 -10.42 21.83 1.10
N ALA A 26 -9.89 20.65 0.75
CA ALA A 26 -10.63 19.63 0.00
C ALA A 26 -11.40 18.66 0.92
N LEU A 27 -10.88 18.40 2.13
CA LEU A 27 -11.41 17.42 3.08
C LEU A 27 -12.00 18.13 4.29
N ASN A 28 -13.23 17.75 4.64
CA ASN A 28 -13.94 18.28 5.79
C ASN A 28 -13.62 17.44 7.05
N PRO A 29 -13.00 18.01 8.10
CA PRO A 29 -12.66 17.27 9.32
C PRO A 29 -13.88 16.83 10.14
N LYS A 30 -15.06 17.43 9.92
CA LYS A 30 -16.32 17.09 10.61
C LYS A 30 -17.12 16.02 9.87
N GLU A 31 -16.75 15.69 8.64
CA GLU A 31 -17.39 14.63 7.88
C GLU A 31 -16.60 13.33 8.01
N SER A 32 -17.30 12.24 8.27
CA SER A 32 -16.75 10.88 8.26
C SER A 32 -16.00 10.61 6.94
N PRO A 33 -14.73 10.15 6.95
CA PRO A 33 -13.97 9.53 8.06
C PRO A 33 -13.11 10.47 8.91
N TYR A 34 -13.40 11.77 8.96
CA TYR A 34 -12.77 12.75 9.84
C TYR A 34 -11.27 12.92 9.58
N ILE A 35 -10.90 13.11 8.32
CA ILE A 35 -9.51 13.37 7.89
C ILE A 35 -9.37 14.82 7.45
N THR A 36 -8.26 15.46 7.82
CA THR A 36 -7.91 16.84 7.39
C THR A 36 -6.97 16.80 6.19
N ASP A 37 -6.95 17.87 5.39
CA ASP A 37 -5.95 18.03 4.32
C ASP A 37 -4.51 17.92 4.86
N MET A 38 -4.21 18.46 6.04
CA MET A 38 -2.88 18.33 6.63
C MET A 38 -2.52 16.87 6.94
N ALA A 39 -3.46 16.09 7.47
CA ALA A 39 -3.23 14.66 7.71
C ALA A 39 -3.07 13.88 6.40
N PHE A 40 -3.81 14.27 5.35
CA PHE A 40 -3.68 13.71 4.01
C PHE A 40 -2.32 14.06 3.39
N LYS A 41 -1.88 15.32 3.47
CA LYS A 41 -0.55 15.75 3.01
C LYS A 41 0.55 14.97 3.73
N ASN A 42 0.48 14.85 5.06
CA ASN A 42 1.45 14.04 5.82
C ASN A 42 1.45 12.56 5.41
N ALA A 43 0.33 12.03 4.91
CA ALA A 43 0.26 10.68 4.37
C ALA A 43 1.01 10.58 3.04
N VAL A 44 0.80 11.56 2.14
CA VAL A 44 1.50 11.71 0.86
C VAL A 44 3.00 11.87 1.08
N ASP A 45 3.41 12.77 1.98
CA ASP A 45 4.81 12.99 2.32
C ASP A 45 5.45 11.71 2.86
N ARG A 46 4.73 10.96 3.71
CA ARG A 46 5.24 9.69 4.24
C ARG A 46 5.43 8.63 3.16
N VAL A 47 4.46 8.45 2.26
CA VAL A 47 4.55 7.40 1.22
C VAL A 47 5.58 7.76 0.14
N SER A 48 5.73 9.04 -0.18
CA SER A 48 6.74 9.55 -1.12
C SER A 48 8.13 9.68 -0.51
N GLY A 49 8.32 9.42 0.79
CA GLY A 49 9.60 9.69 1.46
C GLY A 49 10.01 11.17 1.40
N ASN A 50 9.06 12.07 1.61
CA ASN A 50 9.19 13.52 1.46
C ASN A 50 9.51 13.95 0.02
N GLY A 51 8.79 13.38 -0.95
CA GLY A 51 9.00 13.70 -2.36
C GLY A 51 10.32 13.14 -2.91
N GLN A 52 10.79 12.00 -2.41
CA GLN A 52 11.95 11.29 -2.97
C GLN A 52 11.51 10.19 -3.93
N TYR A 53 10.36 9.56 -3.66
CA TYR A 53 9.86 8.42 -4.40
C TYR A 53 8.52 8.70 -5.09
N TYR A 54 8.40 8.15 -6.29
CA TYR A 54 7.12 7.89 -6.93
C TYR A 54 6.41 6.72 -6.27
N PHE A 55 5.09 6.81 -6.16
CA PHE A 55 4.29 5.81 -5.45
C PHE A 55 2.97 5.56 -6.16
N THR A 56 2.41 4.37 -5.96
CA THR A 56 1.16 3.96 -6.59
C THR A 56 -0.07 4.37 -5.78
N TYR A 57 -1.24 4.27 -6.41
CA TYR A 57 -2.51 4.45 -5.73
C TYR A 57 -2.69 3.52 -4.52
N ASN A 58 -2.30 2.24 -4.62
CA ASN A 58 -2.46 1.29 -3.52
C ASN A 58 -1.58 1.64 -2.32
N GLN A 59 -0.38 2.17 -2.54
CA GLN A 59 0.50 2.61 -1.46
C GLN A 59 -0.12 3.78 -0.68
N LEU A 60 -0.65 4.77 -1.41
CA LEU A 60 -1.39 5.89 -0.79
C LEU A 60 -2.65 5.40 -0.07
N PHE A 61 -3.42 4.53 -0.71
CA PHE A 61 -4.62 3.92 -0.14
C PHE A 61 -4.31 3.21 1.18
N ALA A 62 -3.30 2.34 1.20
CA ALA A 62 -2.87 1.62 2.38
C ALA A 62 -2.43 2.58 3.49
N GLN A 63 -1.69 3.64 3.14
CA GLN A 63 -1.24 4.65 4.11
C GLN A 63 -2.40 5.43 4.72
N ILE A 64 -3.40 5.84 3.93
CA ILE A 64 -4.61 6.51 4.42
C ILE A 64 -5.45 5.55 5.28
N TYR A 65 -5.65 4.31 4.84
CA TYR A 65 -6.38 3.31 5.61
C TYR A 65 -5.74 3.07 6.99
N ARG A 66 -4.41 2.90 7.04
CA ARG A 66 -3.66 2.74 8.30
C ARG A 66 -3.84 3.96 9.22
N LEU A 67 -3.82 5.18 8.67
CA LEU A 67 -4.06 6.41 9.44
C LEU A 67 -5.46 6.44 10.05
N LEU A 68 -6.49 6.12 9.26
CA LEU A 68 -7.87 6.09 9.74
C LEU A 68 -8.08 5.01 10.81
N LYS A 69 -7.50 3.82 10.60
CA LYS A 69 -7.56 2.72 11.58
C LYS A 69 -6.85 3.09 12.88
N LYS A 70 -5.70 3.77 12.81
CA LYS A 70 -4.98 4.28 13.98
C LYS A 70 -5.84 5.30 14.75
N LYS A 71 -6.49 6.24 14.04
CA LYS A 71 -7.38 7.23 14.67
C LYS A 71 -8.59 6.60 15.35
N GLN A 72 -9.22 5.60 14.71
CA GLN A 72 -10.33 4.82 15.28
C GLN A 72 -9.92 4.08 16.58
N ARG A 73 -8.69 3.55 16.63
CA ARG A 73 -8.13 2.92 17.84
C ARG A 73 -7.78 3.93 18.93
N GLN A 74 -7.12 5.03 18.60
CA GLN A 74 -6.72 6.03 19.59
C GLN A 74 -7.92 6.68 20.30
N GLY A 75 -8.98 7.00 19.56
CA GLY A 75 -10.20 7.57 20.16
C GLY A 75 -10.89 6.63 21.15
N THR A 76 -10.77 5.32 20.95
CA THR A 76 -11.39 4.32 21.83
C THR A 76 -10.52 3.93 23.01
N THR A 77 -9.19 3.84 22.84
CA THR A 77 -8.25 3.58 23.94
C THR A 77 -8.29 4.68 25.01
N GLY A 78 -8.40 5.96 24.60
CA GLY A 78 -8.53 7.07 25.56
C GLY A 78 -9.78 6.95 26.44
N CYS A 79 -10.92 6.58 25.87
CA CYS A 79 -12.15 6.36 26.62
C CYS A 79 -12.02 5.18 27.61
N LEU A 80 -11.37 4.08 27.21
CA LEU A 80 -11.14 2.93 28.09
C LEU A 80 -10.28 3.29 29.31
N ILE A 81 -9.19 4.05 29.10
CA ILE A 81 -8.30 4.48 30.19
C ILE A 81 -9.06 5.39 31.16
N GLY A 82 -9.78 6.40 30.63
CA GLY A 82 -10.58 7.29 31.47
C GLY A 82 -11.65 6.55 32.28
N PHE A 83 -12.34 5.61 31.64
CA PHE A 83 -13.35 4.79 32.33
C PHE A 83 -12.72 3.88 33.39
N PHE A 84 -11.58 3.25 33.09
CA PHE A 84 -10.87 2.39 34.04
C PHE A 84 -10.46 3.17 35.31
N ILE A 85 -9.93 4.40 35.16
CA ILE A 85 -9.57 5.25 36.31
C ILE A 85 -10.80 5.55 37.19
N ILE A 86 -11.94 5.88 36.57
CA ILE A 86 -13.20 6.13 37.31
C ILE A 86 -13.67 4.84 38.01
N MET A 87 -13.59 3.68 37.34
CA MET A 87 -13.95 2.39 37.92
C MET A 87 -13.11 2.06 39.16
N THR A 88 -11.79 2.25 39.08
CA THR A 88 -10.89 2.00 40.20
C THR A 88 -11.25 2.90 41.38
N ALA A 89 -11.47 4.20 41.14
CA ALA A 89 -11.87 5.14 42.19
C ALA A 89 -13.18 4.72 42.88
N VAL A 90 -14.21 4.33 42.13
CA VAL A 90 -15.51 3.91 42.70
C VAL A 90 -15.39 2.58 43.47
N PHE A 91 -14.64 1.61 42.94
CA PHE A 91 -14.52 0.28 43.55
C PHE A 91 -13.87 0.32 44.95
N PHE A 92 -12.86 1.17 45.12
CA PHE A 92 -12.14 1.37 46.39
C PHE A 92 -12.89 2.21 47.42
N THR A 93 -13.98 2.90 47.03
CA THR A 93 -14.86 3.52 48.02
C THR A 93 -15.75 2.44 48.68
N ASN A 94 -15.84 2.48 50.01
CA ASN A 94 -16.72 1.60 50.80
C ASN A 94 -18.20 1.99 50.70
N ALA A 95 -18.51 3.06 49.97
CA ALA A 95 -19.86 3.55 49.74
C ALA A 95 -20.53 2.73 48.62
N GLY A 96 -21.12 1.58 48.95
CA GLY A 96 -21.97 0.83 48.02
C GLY A 96 -22.20 -0.62 48.42
N SER A 97 -23.41 -1.13 48.20
CA SER A 97 -23.73 -2.54 48.40
C SER A 97 -23.02 -3.42 47.38
N PHE A 98 -22.76 -4.69 47.74
CA PHE A 98 -22.14 -5.68 46.85
C PHE A 98 -22.85 -5.80 45.50
N PHE A 99 -24.19 -5.73 45.50
CA PHE A 99 -25.01 -5.77 44.30
C PHE A 99 -24.76 -4.58 43.35
N ALA A 100 -24.58 -3.37 43.89
CA ALA A 100 -24.27 -2.19 43.08
C ALA A 100 -22.90 -2.32 42.39
N LYS A 101 -21.90 -2.86 43.10
CA LYS A 101 -20.57 -3.15 42.53
C LYS A 101 -20.65 -4.21 41.42
N GLY A 102 -21.48 -5.25 41.60
CA GLY A 102 -21.73 -6.27 40.59
C GLY A 102 -22.37 -5.73 39.30
N LEU A 103 -23.42 -4.91 39.41
CA LEU A 103 -24.09 -4.31 38.24
C LEU A 103 -23.16 -3.38 37.45
N PHE A 104 -22.29 -2.65 38.16
CA PHE A 104 -21.33 -1.77 37.51
C PHE A 104 -20.26 -2.55 36.73
N PHE A 105 -19.82 -3.69 37.26
CA PHE A 105 -18.88 -4.57 36.57
C PHE A 105 -19.47 -5.20 35.30
N THR A 106 -20.75 -5.59 35.30
CA THR A 106 -21.40 -6.12 34.09
C THR A 106 -21.53 -5.04 33.01
N ILE A 107 -21.95 -3.82 33.35
CA ILE A 107 -21.99 -2.68 32.42
C ILE A 107 -20.59 -2.42 31.84
N PHE A 108 -19.53 -2.52 32.66
CA PHE A 108 -18.16 -2.36 32.20
C PHE A 108 -17.73 -3.43 31.18
N ILE A 109 -18.09 -4.70 31.41
CA ILE A 109 -17.83 -5.77 30.44
C ILE A 109 -18.54 -5.48 29.12
N PHE A 110 -19.82 -5.08 29.16
CA PHE A 110 -20.56 -4.73 27.94
C PHE A 110 -19.97 -3.51 27.22
N LEU A 111 -19.47 -2.51 27.95
CA LEU A 111 -18.76 -1.35 27.37
C LEU A 111 -17.44 -1.78 26.72
N ILE A 112 -16.62 -2.59 27.40
CA ILE A 112 -15.39 -3.14 26.81
C ILE A 112 -15.72 -3.91 25.55
N TRP A 113 -16.73 -4.79 25.60
CA TRP A 113 -17.14 -5.59 24.45
C TRP A 113 -17.62 -4.73 23.29
N GLY A 114 -18.44 -3.70 23.56
CA GLY A 114 -18.87 -2.71 22.57
C GLY A 114 -17.72 -1.92 21.97
N ILE A 115 -16.70 -1.58 22.77
CA ILE A 115 -15.49 -0.87 22.30
C ILE A 115 -14.62 -1.79 21.44
N ILE A 116 -14.40 -3.03 21.84
CA ILE A 116 -13.68 -4.04 21.04
C ILE A 116 -14.42 -4.24 19.70
N TRP A 117 -15.75 -4.37 19.74
CA TRP A 117 -16.57 -4.47 18.54
C TRP A 117 -16.44 -3.22 17.63
N PHE A 118 -16.43 -2.02 18.21
CA PHE A 118 -16.22 -0.80 17.45
C PHE A 118 -14.81 -0.69 16.86
N GLN A 119 -13.78 -1.17 17.58
CA GLN A 119 -12.38 -1.20 17.10
C GLN A 119 -12.15 -2.24 15.99
N THR A 120 -12.93 -3.33 15.99
CA THR A 120 -12.85 -4.38 14.96
C THR A 120 -13.65 -4.04 13.71
N ARG A 121 -14.48 -2.98 13.74
CA ARG A 121 -15.25 -2.53 12.58
C ARG A 121 -14.31 -2.10 11.44
N SER A 122 -14.34 -2.87 10.35
CA SER A 122 -13.58 -2.61 9.14
C SER A 122 -14.02 -1.30 8.47
N ILE A 123 -13.06 -0.48 8.05
CA ILE A 123 -13.32 0.67 7.17
C ILE A 123 -13.60 0.13 5.76
N SER A 124 -14.64 0.62 5.09
CA SER A 124 -14.97 0.21 3.73
C SER A 124 -13.96 0.75 2.71
N TYR A 125 -13.76 -0.01 1.64
CA TYR A 125 -12.88 0.40 0.54
C TYR A 125 -13.31 1.74 -0.07
N SER A 126 -14.60 1.87 -0.38
CA SER A 126 -15.22 3.06 -0.96
C SER A 126 -14.96 4.33 -0.17
N LYS A 127 -14.89 4.23 1.16
CA LYS A 127 -14.68 5.39 2.02
C LYS A 127 -13.26 5.92 1.88
N VAL A 128 -12.26 5.05 1.85
CA VAL A 128 -10.86 5.43 1.65
C VAL A 128 -10.66 5.96 0.23
N ALA A 129 -11.16 5.23 -0.77
CA ALA A 129 -11.11 5.65 -2.17
C ALA A 129 -11.79 7.00 -2.41
N GLY A 130 -12.94 7.23 -1.75
CA GLY A 130 -13.70 8.47 -1.81
C GLY A 130 -12.92 9.68 -1.28
N ILE A 131 -12.12 9.53 -0.23
CA ILE A 131 -11.23 10.60 0.27
C ILE A 131 -10.19 10.96 -0.80
N ILE A 132 -9.50 9.95 -1.34
CA ILE A 132 -8.43 10.17 -2.32
C ILE A 132 -9.03 10.85 -3.56
N SER A 133 -10.19 10.38 -4.03
CA SER A 133 -10.93 11.00 -5.13
C SER A 133 -11.35 12.44 -4.82
N LYS A 134 -11.91 12.72 -3.63
CA LYS A 134 -12.32 14.08 -3.20
C LYS A 134 -11.12 15.03 -3.18
N TYR A 135 -9.97 14.58 -2.67
CA TYR A 135 -8.74 15.38 -2.67
C TYR A 135 -8.23 15.61 -4.10
N ARG A 136 -8.16 14.56 -4.92
CA ARG A 136 -7.70 14.61 -6.32
C ARG A 136 -8.53 15.54 -7.21
N LYS A 137 -9.83 15.67 -6.95
CA LYS A 137 -10.71 16.60 -7.69
C LYS A 137 -10.33 18.06 -7.50
N VAL A 138 -9.70 18.39 -6.38
CA VAL A 138 -9.34 19.78 -6.03
C VAL A 138 -7.85 20.03 -6.28
N ARG A 139 -6.99 19.02 -6.14
CA ARG A 139 -5.53 19.16 -6.21
C ARG A 139 -4.87 17.93 -6.84
N SER A 140 -3.82 18.15 -7.62
CA SER A 140 -2.89 17.08 -8.01
C SER A 140 -2.16 16.54 -6.77
N ILE A 141 -1.85 15.25 -6.80
CA ILE A 141 -1.03 14.60 -5.78
C ILE A 141 0.34 14.38 -6.43
N ASP A 142 1.34 15.11 -5.94
CA ASP A 142 2.69 15.01 -6.47
C ASP A 142 3.24 13.57 -6.35
N ARG A 143 3.97 13.14 -7.39
CA ARG A 143 4.59 11.81 -7.54
C ARG A 143 3.67 10.59 -7.45
N LEU A 144 2.35 10.78 -7.43
CA LEU A 144 1.40 9.69 -7.50
C LEU A 144 1.33 9.16 -8.95
N ILE A 145 1.53 7.86 -9.09
CA ILE A 145 1.31 7.11 -10.33
C ILE A 145 -0.15 6.68 -10.35
N ASP A 146 -0.96 7.36 -11.15
CA ASP A 146 -2.40 7.18 -11.16
C ASP A 146 -3.00 7.12 -12.56
N GLY A 147 -2.28 6.57 -13.53
CA GLY A 147 -2.79 6.30 -14.88
C GLY A 147 -3.11 7.55 -15.73
N ARG A 148 -3.40 8.69 -15.10
CA ARG A 148 -3.66 9.98 -15.75
C ARG A 148 -2.37 10.70 -16.05
N ASN A 149 -1.39 10.56 -15.14
CA ASN A 149 -0.02 11.04 -15.34
C ASN A 149 0.84 10.08 -16.21
N LEU A 150 0.29 8.96 -16.70
CA LEU A 150 0.98 8.07 -17.65
C LEU A 150 1.39 8.80 -18.94
N PHE A 151 0.60 9.80 -19.34
CA PHE A 151 0.88 10.62 -20.52
C PHE A 151 1.88 11.75 -20.23
N GLU A 152 2.00 12.18 -18.98
CA GLU A 152 2.87 13.29 -18.57
C GLU A 152 4.29 12.80 -18.26
N TYR A 153 4.41 11.63 -17.61
CA TYR A 153 5.65 10.87 -17.58
C TYR A 153 5.75 10.09 -18.87
N ASN A 154 6.21 10.76 -19.92
CA ASN A 154 6.40 10.16 -21.22
C ASN A 154 7.50 9.10 -21.11
N LEU A 155 7.16 7.89 -20.63
CA LEU A 155 8.07 6.73 -20.61
C LEU A 155 8.34 6.20 -22.03
N ASN A 156 7.52 6.67 -22.97
CA ASN A 156 7.76 6.59 -24.40
C ASN A 156 8.52 7.83 -24.93
N SER A 157 8.98 8.74 -24.07
CA SER A 157 9.85 9.83 -24.48
C SER A 157 11.16 9.25 -25.00
N LYS A 158 11.74 9.93 -25.97
CA LYS A 158 13.04 9.57 -26.52
C LYS A 158 14.09 9.47 -25.41
N GLU A 159 14.12 10.43 -24.48
CA GLU A 159 15.09 10.46 -23.38
C GLU A 159 15.03 9.23 -22.47
N LEU A 160 13.84 8.86 -21.96
CA LEU A 160 13.74 7.70 -21.06
C LEU A 160 13.87 6.36 -21.82
N GLY A 161 13.40 6.31 -23.06
CA GLY A 161 13.61 5.15 -23.93
C GLY A 161 15.10 4.94 -24.24
N ASP A 162 15.83 6.02 -24.46
CA ASP A 162 17.27 5.98 -24.68
C ASP A 162 18.00 5.60 -23.37
N GLU A 163 17.57 6.08 -22.20
CA GLU A 163 18.12 5.67 -20.88
C GLU A 163 17.97 4.17 -20.63
N ILE A 164 16.82 3.58 -20.95
CA ILE A 164 16.57 2.14 -20.85
C ILE A 164 17.50 1.34 -21.79
N LEU A 165 17.90 1.93 -22.92
CA LEU A 165 18.78 1.31 -23.91
C LEU A 165 20.27 1.59 -23.67
N GLN A 166 20.62 2.51 -22.77
CA GLN A 166 22.01 2.93 -22.51
C GLN A 166 22.80 1.94 -21.67
N TYR A 167 22.15 0.97 -21.02
CA TYR A 167 22.81 -0.08 -20.25
C TYR A 167 22.42 -1.46 -20.75
N ALA A 168 23.32 -2.43 -20.57
CA ALA A 168 23.03 -3.84 -20.81
C ALA A 168 22.39 -4.42 -19.54
N PRO A 169 21.10 -4.80 -19.57
CA PRO A 169 20.45 -5.40 -18.42
C PRO A 169 21.05 -6.78 -18.14
N GLU A 170 21.31 -7.07 -16.86
CA GLU A 170 21.77 -8.38 -16.39
C GLU A 170 20.60 -9.36 -16.20
N ARG A 171 19.36 -8.85 -16.20
CA ARG A 171 18.12 -9.61 -15.99
C ARG A 171 16.90 -8.84 -16.48
N ILE A 172 15.81 -9.55 -16.71
CA ILE A 172 14.51 -8.99 -17.13
C ILE A 172 13.50 -9.20 -16.02
N LEU A 173 12.87 -8.13 -15.56
CA LEU A 173 11.77 -8.16 -14.60
C LEU A 173 10.45 -7.87 -15.31
N ILE A 174 9.56 -8.86 -15.32
CA ILE A 174 8.20 -8.75 -15.84
C ILE A 174 7.24 -8.59 -14.66
N VAL A 175 6.49 -7.49 -14.62
CA VAL A 175 5.54 -7.18 -13.55
C VAL A 175 4.08 -7.27 -14.02
N GLU A 176 3.15 -7.66 -13.16
CA GLU A 176 1.72 -7.78 -13.54
C GLU A 176 1.09 -6.43 -13.96
N ARG A 177 1.50 -5.31 -13.36
CA ARG A 177 0.80 -4.03 -13.49
C ARG A 177 1.68 -2.90 -14.02
N ASN A 178 1.13 -2.11 -14.95
CA ASN A 178 1.82 -0.95 -15.53
C ASN A 178 2.21 0.10 -14.50
N ASP A 179 1.40 0.30 -13.46
CA ASP A 179 1.71 1.29 -12.41
C ASP A 179 2.87 0.87 -11.52
N ILE A 180 3.08 -0.44 -11.32
CA ILE A 180 4.29 -0.99 -10.68
C ILE A 180 5.50 -0.81 -11.58
N ALA A 181 5.38 -1.11 -12.88
CA ALA A 181 6.48 -0.90 -13.83
C ALA A 181 6.95 0.55 -13.80
N ASN A 182 6.02 1.51 -13.86
CA ASN A 182 6.33 2.93 -13.70
C ASN A 182 6.99 3.27 -12.39
N MET A 183 6.47 2.72 -11.28
CA MET A 183 7.00 2.99 -9.96
C MET A 183 8.44 2.53 -9.86
N LEU A 184 8.80 1.37 -10.43
CA LEU A 184 10.17 0.90 -10.49
C LEU A 184 11.04 1.78 -11.42
N ILE A 185 10.55 2.10 -12.63
CA ILE A 185 11.32 2.86 -13.61
C ILE A 185 11.57 4.31 -13.14
N LEU A 186 10.53 5.03 -12.72
CA LEU A 186 10.62 6.42 -12.25
C LEU A 186 11.44 6.58 -10.96
N ASN A 187 11.56 5.52 -10.18
CA ASN A 187 12.45 5.47 -9.03
C ASN A 187 13.83 4.87 -9.36
N ARG A 188 14.20 4.77 -10.65
CA ARG A 188 15.52 4.31 -11.13
C ARG A 188 15.94 2.89 -10.71
N PHE A 189 14.98 2.06 -10.29
CA PHE A 189 15.24 0.67 -9.91
C PHE A 189 15.94 -0.12 -11.04
N HIS A 190 15.50 0.12 -12.27
CA HIS A 190 16.03 -0.51 -13.48
C HIS A 190 17.53 -0.25 -13.69
N ILE A 191 18.04 0.92 -13.28
CA ILE A 191 19.47 1.28 -13.34
C ILE A 191 20.21 0.68 -12.15
N GLU A 192 19.69 0.90 -10.94
CA GLU A 192 20.33 0.45 -9.70
C GLU A 192 20.51 -1.07 -9.65
N GLN A 193 19.54 -1.81 -10.19
CA GLN A 193 19.56 -3.28 -10.25
C GLN A 193 19.96 -3.82 -11.62
N LYS A 194 20.39 -2.96 -12.56
CA LYS A 194 20.71 -3.30 -13.96
C LYS A 194 19.69 -4.27 -14.56
N THR A 195 18.42 -3.95 -14.39
CA THR A 195 17.29 -4.81 -14.69
C THR A 195 16.41 -4.13 -15.71
N LEU A 196 16.04 -4.82 -16.79
CA LEU A 196 15.03 -4.32 -17.70
C LEU A 196 13.65 -4.55 -17.10
N VAL A 197 12.86 -3.49 -16.90
CA VAL A 197 11.53 -3.58 -16.29
C VAL A 197 10.44 -3.42 -17.34
N VAL A 198 9.51 -4.36 -17.41
CA VAL A 198 8.37 -4.36 -18.34
C VAL A 198 7.15 -4.97 -17.65
N SER A 199 5.94 -4.60 -18.05
CA SER A 199 4.71 -5.23 -17.57
C SER A 199 4.26 -6.39 -18.46
N ASP A 200 3.40 -7.26 -17.92
CA ASP A 200 2.77 -8.35 -18.69
C ASP A 200 1.95 -7.84 -19.88
N GLN A 201 1.51 -6.58 -19.83
CA GLN A 201 0.81 -5.86 -20.90
C GLN A 201 1.77 -5.22 -21.92
N LYS A 202 3.05 -5.63 -21.95
CA LYS A 202 4.05 -5.16 -22.93
C LYS A 202 4.36 -3.67 -22.78
N TYR A 203 4.24 -3.14 -21.57
CA TYR A 203 4.44 -1.72 -21.27
C TYR A 203 5.68 -1.49 -20.37
N PRO A 204 6.46 -0.42 -20.60
CA PRO A 204 6.36 0.49 -21.74
C PRO A 204 6.81 -0.17 -23.04
N GLU A 205 6.22 0.21 -24.16
CA GLU A 205 6.39 -0.45 -25.46
C GLU A 205 7.86 -0.50 -25.93
N ARG A 206 8.61 0.57 -25.66
CA ARG A 206 10.05 0.63 -25.97
C ARG A 206 10.88 -0.34 -25.14
N ALA A 207 10.59 -0.46 -23.84
CA ALA A 207 11.23 -1.45 -22.98
C ALA A 207 10.85 -2.86 -23.41
N PHE A 208 9.60 -3.09 -23.83
CA PHE A 208 9.19 -4.38 -24.37
C PHE A 208 9.92 -4.73 -25.68
N THR A 209 10.07 -3.76 -26.59
CA THR A 209 10.86 -3.95 -27.82
C THR A 209 12.31 -4.32 -27.51
N ALA A 210 12.92 -3.64 -26.53
CA ALA A 210 14.27 -3.98 -26.04
C ALA A 210 14.29 -5.39 -25.43
N CYS A 211 13.30 -5.72 -24.61
CA CYS A 211 13.13 -7.02 -23.96
C CYS A 211 13.13 -8.16 -24.98
N GLN A 212 12.35 -8.03 -26.06
CA GLN A 212 12.32 -9.04 -27.12
C GLN A 212 13.70 -9.23 -27.76
N ARG A 213 14.45 -8.15 -28.01
CA ARG A 213 15.81 -8.25 -28.55
C ARG A 213 16.75 -8.97 -27.59
N PHE A 214 16.74 -8.61 -26.31
CA PHE A 214 17.57 -9.27 -25.29
C PHE A 214 17.22 -10.75 -25.13
N LEU A 215 15.94 -11.10 -25.11
CA LEU A 215 15.49 -12.50 -25.04
C LEU A 215 15.92 -13.32 -26.25
N LEU A 216 15.98 -12.72 -27.44
CA LEU A 216 16.45 -13.41 -28.65
C LEU A 216 17.98 -13.56 -28.68
N GLN A 217 18.71 -12.54 -28.24
CA GLN A 217 20.17 -12.49 -28.33
C GLN A 217 20.87 -13.21 -27.17
N HIS A 218 20.23 -13.29 -26.00
CA HIS A 218 20.79 -13.88 -24.79
C HIS A 218 19.86 -15.00 -24.29
N SER A 219 20.27 -16.25 -24.53
CA SER A 219 19.46 -17.41 -24.14
C SER A 219 19.39 -17.63 -22.63
N ASP A 220 20.42 -17.19 -21.93
CA ASP A 220 20.72 -17.37 -20.52
C ASP A 220 20.27 -16.21 -19.62
N ILE A 221 19.79 -15.10 -20.19
CA ILE A 221 19.35 -13.94 -19.39
C ILE A 221 18.23 -14.34 -18.42
N PRO A 222 18.40 -14.13 -17.10
CA PRO A 222 17.38 -14.47 -16.12
C PRO A 222 16.10 -13.67 -16.34
N VAL A 223 14.96 -14.35 -16.33
CA VAL A 223 13.63 -13.73 -16.39
C VAL A 223 12.97 -13.87 -15.03
N VAL A 224 12.59 -12.75 -14.44
CA VAL A 224 11.99 -12.66 -13.12
C VAL A 224 10.55 -12.18 -13.27
N LEU A 225 9.60 -12.87 -12.63
CA LEU A 225 8.19 -12.48 -12.60
C LEU A 225 7.83 -11.89 -11.24
N MET A 226 6.96 -10.89 -11.25
CA MET A 226 6.48 -10.23 -10.03
C MET A 226 5.01 -9.84 -10.16
N HIS A 227 4.16 -10.43 -9.32
CA HIS A 227 2.72 -10.26 -9.38
C HIS A 227 2.08 -10.08 -7.99
N ASP A 228 0.85 -9.56 -7.97
CA ASP A 228 0.02 -9.47 -6.76
C ASP A 228 -0.48 -10.87 -6.35
N ALA A 229 -0.87 -11.06 -5.08
CA ALA A 229 -1.62 -12.25 -4.70
C ALA A 229 -3.09 -12.10 -5.17
N SER A 230 -3.32 -12.41 -6.44
CA SER A 230 -4.58 -12.33 -7.18
C SER A 230 -4.75 -13.57 -8.08
N GLU A 231 -5.96 -13.78 -8.62
CA GLU A 231 -6.18 -14.81 -9.63
C GLU A 231 -5.33 -14.51 -10.87
N GLU A 232 -5.33 -13.25 -11.31
CA GLU A 232 -4.57 -12.79 -12.46
C GLU A 232 -3.05 -12.92 -12.25
N GLY A 233 -2.54 -12.68 -11.05
CA GLY A 233 -1.13 -12.83 -10.72
C GLY A 233 -0.71 -14.29 -10.74
N LEU A 234 -1.50 -15.18 -10.15
CA LEU A 234 -1.20 -16.62 -10.11
C LEU A 234 -1.14 -17.27 -11.50
N HIS A 235 -1.91 -16.76 -12.46
CA HIS A 235 -1.89 -17.23 -13.86
C HIS A 235 -0.91 -16.44 -14.75
N MET A 236 -0.12 -15.51 -14.20
CA MET A 236 0.74 -14.63 -15.00
C MET A 236 1.79 -15.43 -15.78
N LYS A 237 2.46 -16.39 -15.13
CA LYS A 237 3.49 -17.21 -15.78
C LYS A 237 2.92 -17.99 -16.97
N ASP A 238 1.78 -18.64 -16.81
CA ASP A 238 1.16 -19.45 -17.86
C ASP A 238 0.71 -18.59 -19.05
N ARG A 239 0.18 -17.38 -18.79
CA ARG A 239 -0.15 -16.41 -19.84
C ARG A 239 1.07 -16.00 -20.64
N LEU A 240 2.17 -15.69 -19.96
CA LEU A 240 3.41 -15.25 -20.61
C LEU A 240 4.06 -16.37 -21.42
N LEU A 241 4.01 -17.62 -20.94
CA LEU A 241 4.50 -18.78 -21.68
C LEU A 241 3.67 -19.08 -22.95
N THR A 242 2.37 -18.79 -22.89
CA THR A 242 1.46 -19.03 -24.04
C THR A 242 1.52 -17.89 -25.07
N ASP A 243 1.85 -16.67 -24.64
CA ASP A 243 1.96 -15.51 -25.54
C ASP A 243 3.29 -15.54 -26.31
N LYS A 244 3.18 -15.92 -27.59
CA LYS A 244 4.30 -16.00 -28.54
C LYS A 244 5.13 -14.72 -28.64
N ALA A 245 4.57 -13.55 -28.31
CA ALA A 245 5.32 -12.30 -28.34
C ALA A 245 6.47 -12.28 -27.31
N TRP A 246 6.38 -13.06 -26.23
CA TRP A 246 7.38 -13.09 -25.17
C TRP A 246 8.52 -14.08 -25.44
N ASN A 247 8.31 -15.13 -26.25
CA ASN A 247 9.33 -16.13 -26.58
C ASN A 247 10.10 -16.67 -25.35
N LEU A 248 9.36 -17.09 -24.32
CA LEU A 248 9.93 -17.53 -23.04
C LEU A 248 10.16 -19.04 -22.94
N GLU A 249 9.92 -19.78 -24.02
CA GLU A 249 10.14 -21.23 -24.04
C GLU A 249 11.61 -21.57 -23.78
N GLY A 250 11.85 -22.50 -22.84
CA GLY A 250 13.20 -22.91 -22.44
C GLY A 250 14.00 -21.88 -21.64
N LYS A 251 13.41 -20.73 -21.26
CA LYS A 251 14.09 -19.70 -20.46
C LYS A 251 14.11 -20.06 -18.97
N ASN A 252 15.14 -19.58 -18.26
CA ASN A 252 15.18 -19.65 -16.82
C ASN A 252 14.25 -18.57 -16.22
N ILE A 253 13.03 -19.00 -15.85
CA ILE A 253 11.99 -18.11 -15.30
C ILE A 253 11.88 -18.33 -13.79
N GLN A 254 12.20 -17.30 -13.04
CA GLN A 254 12.00 -17.24 -11.60
C GLN A 254 10.75 -16.45 -11.27
N ASP A 255 9.84 -17.04 -10.49
CA ASP A 255 8.64 -16.36 -10.05
C ASP A 255 8.81 -15.86 -8.60
N LEU A 256 8.93 -14.54 -8.46
CA LEU A 256 9.05 -13.85 -7.17
C LEU A 256 7.72 -13.20 -6.75
N GLY A 257 6.61 -13.54 -7.41
CA GLY A 257 5.30 -13.00 -7.10
C GLY A 257 4.87 -13.23 -5.65
N LEU A 258 3.86 -12.48 -5.25
CA LEU A 258 3.27 -12.64 -3.93
C LEU A 258 2.29 -13.81 -3.95
N PHE A 259 2.58 -14.91 -3.25
CA PHE A 259 1.70 -16.06 -3.21
C PHE A 259 0.74 -16.02 -2.00
N PRO A 260 -0.44 -16.67 -2.09
CA PRO A 260 -1.38 -16.77 -0.98
C PRO A 260 -0.76 -17.23 0.34
N LYS A 261 0.13 -18.23 0.28
CA LYS A 261 0.85 -18.76 1.45
C LYS A 261 1.72 -17.70 2.15
N ASP A 262 2.26 -16.75 1.41
CA ASP A 262 3.14 -15.70 1.94
C ASP A 262 2.29 -14.66 2.68
N THR A 263 1.12 -14.35 2.13
CA THR A 263 0.19 -13.40 2.74
C THR A 263 -0.42 -13.91 4.06
N ASP A 264 -0.49 -15.22 4.26
CA ASP A 264 -0.94 -15.83 5.52
C ASP A 264 0.06 -15.62 6.66
N ARG A 265 1.34 -15.40 6.35
CA ARG A 265 2.42 -15.12 7.30
C ARG A 265 2.41 -13.67 7.78
N LEU A 266 1.87 -12.76 6.97
CA LEU A 266 1.86 -11.33 7.28
C LEU A 266 1.03 -11.03 8.53
N LYS A 267 1.61 -10.23 9.44
CA LYS A 267 0.90 -9.74 10.63
C LYS A 267 -0.29 -8.86 10.26
N HIS A 268 -0.14 -8.06 9.20
CA HIS A 268 -1.10 -7.06 8.76
C HIS A 268 -1.38 -7.18 7.25
N SER A 269 -1.97 -8.31 6.82
CA SER A 269 -2.51 -8.44 5.46
C SER A 269 -3.66 -7.45 5.21
N MET A 270 -3.75 -6.96 3.98
CA MET A 270 -4.75 -6.00 3.52
C MET A 270 -5.27 -6.45 2.16
N TRP A 271 -6.32 -7.26 2.19
CA TRP A 271 -6.97 -7.72 0.97
C TRP A 271 -7.93 -6.64 0.46
N LEU A 272 -7.73 -6.26 -0.80
CA LEU A 272 -8.55 -5.29 -1.52
C LEU A 272 -9.48 -6.02 -2.50
N PRO A 273 -10.72 -5.55 -2.69
CA PRO A 273 -11.60 -6.11 -3.73
C PRO A 273 -10.99 -5.85 -5.12
N THR A 274 -11.03 -6.84 -6.01
CA THR A 274 -10.59 -6.69 -7.41
C THR A 274 -11.56 -5.80 -8.19
N MET A 275 -12.87 -5.98 -7.96
CA MET A 275 -13.93 -5.13 -8.51
C MET A 275 -14.88 -4.66 -7.39
N PRO A 276 -14.73 -3.42 -6.88
CA PRO A 276 -15.63 -2.88 -5.86
C PRO A 276 -17.02 -2.59 -6.46
N LYS A 277 -18.04 -3.35 -6.07
CA LYS A 277 -19.46 -3.20 -6.44
C LYS A 277 -20.22 -2.38 -5.38
N ARG A 278 -20.67 -1.18 -5.74
CA ARG A 278 -21.64 -0.38 -4.94
C ARG A 278 -21.19 -0.04 -3.51
N GLY A 279 -19.88 -0.02 -3.27
CA GLY A 279 -19.26 0.68 -2.15
C GLY A 279 -19.49 0.10 -0.76
N LYS A 280 -19.85 -1.18 -0.64
CA LYS A 280 -20.00 -1.89 0.64
C LYS A 280 -18.85 -2.86 0.94
N GLU A 281 -17.90 -3.00 0.02
CA GLU A 281 -16.75 -3.89 0.17
C GLU A 281 -15.92 -3.50 1.38
N LYS A 282 -15.62 -4.51 2.19
CA LYS A 282 -14.76 -4.39 3.36
C LYS A 282 -13.35 -4.76 2.98
N ILE A 283 -12.38 -4.02 3.51
CA ILE A 283 -10.99 -4.44 3.45
C ILE A 283 -10.82 -5.61 4.43
N LEU A 284 -10.31 -6.75 3.95
CA LEU A 284 -10.13 -7.94 4.79
C LEU A 284 -8.70 -7.97 5.35
N SER A 285 -8.56 -8.44 6.59
CA SER A 285 -7.27 -8.67 7.24
C SER A 285 -7.18 -10.07 7.84
N ASN A 286 -7.80 -11.04 7.17
CA ASN A 286 -7.96 -12.40 7.68
C ASN A 286 -6.72 -13.21 7.33
N LYS A 287 -5.99 -13.64 8.36
CA LYS A 287 -4.91 -14.63 8.22
C LYS A 287 -5.53 -16.00 7.93
N LYS A 288 -4.82 -16.85 7.18
CA LYS A 288 -5.17 -18.25 6.87
C LYS A 288 -6.41 -18.43 6.00
N MET A 289 -6.78 -17.42 5.21
CA MET A 289 -7.92 -17.49 4.28
C MET A 289 -7.57 -16.98 2.89
N SER A 290 -6.29 -17.01 2.52
CA SER A 290 -5.77 -16.32 1.35
C SER A 290 -6.38 -16.83 0.03
N TYR A 291 -6.39 -18.14 -0.20
CA TYR A 291 -7.09 -18.73 -1.37
C TYR A 291 -8.59 -18.42 -1.39
N LYS A 292 -9.25 -18.49 -0.22
CA LYS A 292 -10.68 -18.16 -0.09
C LYS A 292 -10.95 -16.68 -0.39
N ASN A 293 -10.02 -15.79 -0.10
CA ASN A 293 -10.13 -14.37 -0.42
C ASN A 293 -10.03 -14.15 -1.94
N ILE A 294 -9.08 -14.82 -2.61
CA ILE A 294 -8.94 -14.77 -4.07
C ILE A 294 -10.21 -15.25 -4.76
N GLN A 295 -10.73 -16.42 -4.37
CA GLN A 295 -11.99 -16.96 -4.89
C GLN A 295 -13.20 -16.02 -4.68
N LYS A 296 -13.14 -15.13 -3.67
CA LYS A 296 -14.18 -14.13 -3.39
C LYS A 296 -13.99 -12.82 -4.17
N GLY A 297 -13.02 -12.75 -5.09
CA GLY A 297 -12.71 -11.54 -5.84
C GLY A 297 -11.93 -10.51 -5.02
N TYR A 298 -11.02 -10.96 -4.16
CA TYR A 298 -10.07 -10.09 -3.49
C TYR A 298 -8.66 -10.38 -3.96
N LYS A 299 -7.81 -9.36 -3.90
CA LYS A 299 -6.37 -9.49 -4.11
C LYS A 299 -5.60 -8.86 -2.96
N MET A 300 -4.37 -9.33 -2.76
CA MET A 300 -3.40 -8.68 -1.90
C MET A 300 -2.33 -8.05 -2.80
N PRO A 301 -2.40 -6.72 -3.04
CA PRO A 301 -1.37 -6.06 -3.81
C PRO A 301 0.00 -6.09 -3.13
N LEU A 302 1.06 -6.28 -3.92
CA LEU A 302 2.43 -6.21 -3.41
C LEU A 302 2.76 -4.80 -2.89
N ASP A 303 2.18 -3.79 -3.52
CA ASP A 303 2.40 -2.36 -3.27
C ASP A 303 1.52 -1.81 -2.13
N ILE A 304 1.23 -2.64 -1.14
CA ILE A 304 0.70 -2.17 0.15
C ILE A 304 1.83 -1.64 1.06
N ALA A 305 3.08 -2.02 0.75
CA ALA A 305 4.28 -1.46 1.37
C ALA A 305 4.77 -0.20 0.65
N PRO A 306 5.44 0.73 1.35
CA PRO A 306 6.02 1.94 0.73
C PRO A 306 7.00 1.61 -0.41
N PRO A 307 7.21 2.54 -1.38
CA PRO A 307 8.07 2.30 -2.54
C PRO A 307 9.47 1.80 -2.18
N ARG A 308 10.12 2.47 -1.21
CA ARG A 308 11.45 2.09 -0.72
C ARG A 308 11.50 0.64 -0.23
N THR A 309 10.45 0.20 0.47
CA THR A 309 10.36 -1.19 0.96
C THR A 309 10.20 -2.13 -0.22
N VAL A 310 9.25 -1.87 -1.13
CA VAL A 310 9.04 -2.71 -2.31
C VAL A 310 10.32 -2.86 -3.11
N MET A 311 10.98 -1.76 -3.48
CA MET A 311 12.22 -1.80 -4.27
C MET A 311 13.36 -2.51 -3.53
N GLY A 312 13.55 -2.26 -2.24
CA GLY A 312 14.61 -2.92 -1.47
C GLY A 312 14.40 -4.43 -1.35
N VAL A 313 13.15 -4.85 -1.12
CA VAL A 313 12.77 -6.27 -1.02
C VAL A 313 12.92 -6.94 -2.39
N THR A 314 12.45 -6.30 -3.46
CA THR A 314 12.57 -6.82 -4.82
C THR A 314 14.03 -6.93 -5.25
N GLY A 315 14.85 -5.92 -4.99
CA GLY A 315 16.29 -5.97 -5.30
C GLY A 315 16.99 -7.12 -4.57
N LEU A 316 16.72 -7.29 -3.28
CA LEU A 316 17.28 -8.39 -2.49
C LEU A 316 16.78 -9.77 -2.97
N ALA A 317 15.49 -9.88 -3.27
CA ALA A 317 14.87 -11.10 -3.78
C ALA A 317 15.47 -11.50 -5.14
N MET A 318 15.74 -10.52 -6.00
CA MET A 318 16.39 -10.74 -7.29
C MET A 318 17.87 -11.09 -7.17
N ALA A 319 18.57 -10.58 -6.16
CA ALA A 319 19.97 -10.91 -5.91
C ALA A 319 20.14 -12.33 -5.30
N THR A 320 19.23 -12.73 -4.42
CA THR A 320 19.28 -14.02 -3.71
C THR A 320 18.52 -15.14 -4.42
N GLY A 321 17.60 -14.79 -5.31
CA GLY A 321 16.66 -15.72 -5.93
C GLY A 321 15.57 -16.22 -4.96
N LEU A 322 15.35 -15.54 -3.84
CA LEU A 322 14.33 -15.89 -2.86
C LEU A 322 13.02 -15.16 -3.15
N ALA A 323 11.88 -15.80 -2.83
CA ALA A 323 10.57 -15.16 -2.94
C ALA A 323 10.49 -13.88 -2.07
N LEU A 324 9.70 -12.88 -2.49
CA LEU A 324 9.59 -11.55 -1.85
C LEU A 324 9.29 -11.54 -0.35
N LEU A 325 8.78 -12.63 0.21
CA LEU A 325 8.45 -12.78 1.63
C LEU A 325 8.90 -14.12 2.21
N SER A 326 10.01 -14.68 1.69
CA SER A 326 10.60 -15.87 2.29
C SER A 326 11.12 -15.56 3.71
N ASP A 327 11.17 -16.56 4.58
CA ASP A 327 11.61 -16.35 5.97
C ASP A 327 13.08 -15.93 6.02
N GLU A 328 13.87 -16.42 5.06
CA GLU A 328 15.27 -16.09 4.81
C GLU A 328 15.41 -14.62 4.42
N LEU A 329 14.58 -14.14 3.47
CA LEU A 329 14.60 -12.75 3.05
C LEU A 329 14.18 -11.81 4.19
N LEU A 330 13.16 -12.19 4.97
CA LEU A 330 12.70 -11.42 6.12
C LEU A 330 13.75 -11.37 7.24
N ALA A 331 14.52 -12.44 7.44
CA ALA A 331 15.63 -12.49 8.39
C ALA A 331 16.81 -11.60 7.93
N GLU A 332 17.12 -11.61 6.63
CA GLU A 332 18.18 -10.80 6.04
C GLU A 332 17.85 -9.29 6.06
N GLN A 333 16.58 -8.92 5.91
CA GLN A 333 16.16 -7.52 6.13
C GLN A 333 16.33 -7.05 7.59
N GLN A 334 16.17 -7.96 8.55
CA GLN A 334 16.31 -7.64 9.97
C GLN A 334 17.78 -7.50 10.40
N SER A 335 18.69 -8.30 9.82
CA SER A 335 20.13 -8.18 10.10
C SER A 335 20.73 -6.88 9.57
N HIS A 336 20.28 -6.40 8.40
CA HIS A 336 20.78 -5.15 7.82
C HIS A 336 20.15 -3.87 8.40
N SER A 337 19.01 -3.96 9.10
CA SER A 337 18.29 -2.80 9.66
C SER A 337 18.65 -2.45 11.11
N GLY A 338 19.83 -2.86 11.58
CA GLY A 338 20.36 -2.64 12.94
C GLY A 338 20.48 -1.19 13.43
N ILE A 339 19.97 -0.19 12.70
CA ILE A 339 19.86 1.20 13.13
C ILE A 339 18.46 1.74 12.78
N GLY A 340 17.55 1.73 13.77
CA GLY A 340 16.46 2.69 13.86
C GLY A 340 15.11 2.34 13.19
N ALA A 341 14.16 1.96 14.04
CA ALA A 341 12.70 2.07 13.87
C ALA A 341 12.04 1.18 12.80
N GLY A 342 11.64 -0.02 13.25
CA GLY A 342 10.85 -0.98 12.51
C GLY A 342 9.67 -0.42 11.74
N ARG A 343 9.66 -0.75 10.44
CA ARG A 343 8.47 -0.84 9.59
C ARG A 343 8.84 -1.59 8.31
N GLY A 344 9.05 -2.91 8.43
CA GLY A 344 8.91 -3.84 7.31
C GLY A 344 7.43 -3.99 6.92
N PHE A 345 7.09 -4.98 6.10
CA PHE A 345 5.71 -5.35 5.70
C PHE A 345 4.72 -5.61 6.87
N GLY A 346 5.20 -5.50 8.12
CA GLY A 346 4.54 -5.89 9.36
C GLY A 346 3.52 -4.91 9.93
#